data_AF-A0A534VHV6-F1
#
_entry.id   AF-A0A534VHV6-F1
#
_cell.length_a   1.000
_cell.length_b   1.000
_cell.length_c   1.000
_cell.angle_alpha   90.00
_cell.angle_beta   90.00
_cell.angle_gamma   90.00
#
_symmetry.space_group_name_H-M   'P 1'
#
loop_
_entity.id
_entity.type
_entity.pdbx_description
1 polymer ?
#
loop_
_entity_poly.entity_id
_entity_poly.type
_entity_poly.pdbx_seq_one_letter_code
_entity_poly.pdbx_strand_id
1 'polypeptide(L)'
;MTPRGRVGGNRGPTKMSNPRLLLGWLVIPLVVLATSDCDAHDTSRSATKKPAFQGIVTPSGGGRALNVLGETITVKAGPADTAGAYAVVEEQSPPGGGTPVHTHTTEDEILYVLEGELELQRGQEKLVAGPGTTAVLPRGIPHAFRNIGSGPSRVLVVMSPGRFLKFFEEIDALSRQREVTPADASRIGAGYKLTIHPPPAKQ
;
A
#
# COMPACT_ATOMS: atom_id res chain seq x y z
N MET A 1 84.76 -8.49 12.22
CA MET A 1 85.00 -8.64 13.67
C MET A 1 83.66 -8.62 14.39
N THR A 2 83.20 -9.77 14.86
CA THR A 2 82.27 -9.90 16.01
C THR A 2 83.10 -9.82 17.31
N PRO A 3 82.55 -9.49 18.52
CA PRO A 3 81.40 -10.21 19.11
C PRO A 3 80.44 -9.47 20.09
N ARG A 4 79.27 -10.14 20.27
CA ARG A 4 78.45 -10.43 21.49
C ARG A 4 78.13 -9.27 22.47
N GLY A 5 76.84 -9.08 22.80
CA GLY A 5 76.22 -9.84 23.90
C GLY A 5 74.69 -9.74 23.94
N ARG A 6 74.07 -10.79 24.51
CA ARG A 6 72.66 -11.18 24.45
C ARG A 6 72.11 -11.35 25.87
N VAL A 7 70.93 -10.83 26.19
CA VAL A 7 69.96 -11.31 27.21
C VAL A 7 68.59 -10.76 26.74
N GLY A 8 67.47 -11.47 26.58
CA GLY A 8 66.96 -12.69 27.18
C GLY A 8 65.71 -12.35 28.00
N GLY A 9 64.50 -12.51 27.45
CA GLY A 9 63.25 -12.23 28.18
C GLY A 9 61.99 -12.62 27.39
N ASN A 10 61.52 -13.85 27.64
CA ASN A 10 60.40 -14.55 27.01
C ASN A 10 59.04 -14.11 27.58
N ARG A 11 58.01 -13.82 26.75
CA ARG A 11 56.58 -13.93 27.11
C ARG A 11 55.76 -14.35 25.88
N GLY A 12 54.91 -15.36 26.08
CA GLY A 12 54.25 -16.18 25.06
C GLY A 12 53.09 -15.52 24.29
N PRO A 13 52.36 -16.32 23.48
CA PRO A 13 51.39 -15.82 22.52
C PRO A 13 50.07 -15.44 23.20
N THR A 14 49.62 -14.20 23.01
CA THR A 14 48.28 -13.75 23.40
C THR A 14 47.22 -14.29 22.45
N LYS A 15 46.32 -15.11 23.00
CA LYS A 15 45.09 -15.63 22.38
C LYS A 15 44.08 -14.50 22.11
N MET A 16 43.35 -14.63 21.01
CA MET A 16 42.22 -13.80 20.56
C MET A 16 41.05 -13.76 21.56
N SER A 17 40.28 -12.66 21.55
CA SER A 17 38.85 -12.70 21.87
C SER A 17 38.05 -11.64 21.10
N ASN A 18 37.16 -12.12 20.24
CA ASN A 18 36.09 -11.37 19.56
C ASN A 18 35.13 -10.74 20.57
N PRO A 19 34.70 -9.47 20.41
CA PRO A 19 33.60 -8.92 21.18
C PRO A 19 32.26 -9.41 20.59
N ARG A 20 31.52 -10.20 21.36
CA ARG A 20 30.11 -10.53 21.11
C ARG A 20 29.26 -9.29 21.36
N LEU A 21 28.52 -8.82 20.35
CA LEU A 21 27.43 -7.87 20.53
C LEU A 21 26.34 -8.52 21.41
N LEU A 22 26.08 -7.92 22.57
CA LEU A 22 24.92 -8.23 23.40
C LEU A 22 23.70 -7.51 22.81
N LEU A 23 22.81 -8.27 22.20
CA LEU A 23 21.48 -7.83 21.80
C LEU A 23 20.62 -7.72 23.07
N GLY A 24 20.54 -6.51 23.64
CA GLY A 24 19.68 -6.23 24.79
C GLY A 24 18.21 -6.26 24.36
N TRP A 25 17.44 -7.20 24.91
CA TRP A 25 16.00 -7.26 24.75
C TRP A 25 15.38 -6.14 25.59
N LEU A 26 14.82 -5.13 24.92
CA LEU A 26 14.01 -4.11 25.56
C LEU A 26 12.70 -4.76 26.03
N VAL A 27 12.57 -5.02 27.33
CA VAL A 27 11.31 -5.46 27.95
C VAL A 27 10.47 -4.22 28.20
N ILE A 28 9.41 -4.02 27.41
CA ILE A 28 8.42 -2.98 27.68
C ILE A 28 7.52 -3.48 28.84
N PRO A 29 7.42 -2.78 29.97
CA PRO A 29 6.54 -3.23 31.05
C PRO A 29 5.08 -2.99 30.64
N LEU A 30 4.32 -4.09 30.58
CA LEU A 30 2.86 -4.09 30.44
C LEU A 30 2.24 -3.55 31.74
N VAL A 31 1.78 -2.31 31.73
CA VAL A 31 0.95 -1.76 32.82
C VAL A 31 -0.46 -2.32 32.66
N VAL A 32 -0.84 -3.25 33.54
CA VAL A 32 -2.21 -3.73 33.66
C VAL A 32 -2.95 -2.80 34.62
N LEU A 33 -3.82 -1.93 34.09
CA LEU A 33 -4.80 -1.22 34.89
C LEU A 33 -5.94 -2.19 35.22
N ALA A 34 -6.15 -2.44 36.52
CA ALA A 34 -7.23 -3.28 37.02
C ALA A 34 -8.60 -2.70 36.62
N THR A 35 -9.47 -3.57 36.11
CA THR A 35 -10.84 -3.25 35.69
C THR A 35 -11.76 -3.11 36.90
N SER A 36 -12.63 -2.10 36.89
CA SER A 36 -13.79 -2.05 37.79
C SER A 36 -14.94 -2.77 37.10
N ASP A 37 -15.41 -3.85 37.72
CA ASP A 37 -16.56 -4.64 37.25
C ASP A 37 -17.85 -3.82 37.34
N CYS A 38 -18.58 -3.72 36.23
CA CYS A 38 -20.00 -3.35 36.20
C CYS A 38 -20.76 -4.44 35.44
N ASP A 39 -21.55 -5.19 36.20
CA ASP A 39 -22.75 -5.96 35.87
C ASP A 39 -22.83 -6.71 34.54
N ALA A 40 -22.74 -8.04 34.68
CA ALA A 40 -23.08 -9.01 33.66
C ALA A 40 -24.60 -9.02 33.39
N HIS A 41 -24.98 -8.56 32.20
CA HIS A 41 -26.21 -9.01 31.56
C HIS A 41 -25.87 -10.20 30.65
N ASP A 42 -26.46 -11.35 30.98
CA ASP A 42 -26.54 -12.53 30.13
C ASP A 42 -27.33 -12.21 28.85
N THR A 43 -26.65 -12.29 27.71
CA THR A 43 -27.29 -12.64 26.45
C THR A 43 -26.45 -13.70 25.75
N SER A 44 -26.75 -14.96 26.02
CA SER A 44 -26.33 -16.10 25.21
C SER A 44 -26.85 -15.96 23.77
N ARG A 45 -26.09 -15.28 22.92
CA ARG A 45 -26.01 -15.57 21.49
C ARG A 45 -24.57 -15.94 21.23
N SER A 46 -24.33 -17.22 20.92
CA SER A 46 -23.07 -17.68 20.35
C SER A 46 -22.91 -17.03 18.97
N ALA A 47 -22.47 -15.77 18.97
CA ALA A 47 -21.87 -15.16 17.81
C ALA A 47 -20.66 -16.04 17.50
N THR A 48 -20.70 -16.75 16.37
CA THR A 48 -19.52 -17.40 15.82
C THR A 48 -18.46 -16.33 15.74
N LYS A 49 -17.47 -16.38 16.65
CA LYS A 49 -16.40 -15.39 16.74
C LYS A 49 -15.66 -15.47 15.42
N LYS A 50 -15.93 -14.51 14.53
CA LYS A 50 -15.27 -14.43 13.22
C LYS A 50 -13.77 -14.53 13.52
N PRO A 51 -13.04 -15.47 12.90
CA PRO A 51 -11.64 -15.69 13.25
C PRO A 51 -10.90 -14.36 13.18
N ALA A 52 -10.09 -14.08 14.20
CA ALA A 52 -9.30 -12.85 14.26
C ALA A 52 -8.46 -12.75 12.99
N PHE A 53 -8.40 -11.56 12.41
CA PHE A 53 -7.59 -11.29 11.22
C PHE A 53 -6.12 -11.62 11.51
N GLN A 54 -5.54 -12.59 10.79
CA GLN A 54 -4.18 -13.08 11.03
C GLN A 54 -3.11 -12.41 10.16
N GLY A 55 -3.51 -11.55 9.22
CA GLY A 55 -2.59 -11.00 8.22
C GLY A 55 -2.34 -11.96 7.06
N ILE A 56 -1.75 -11.41 6.00
CA ILE A 56 -1.22 -12.17 4.85
C ILE A 56 0.16 -11.63 4.48
N VAL A 57 0.93 -12.44 3.74
CA VAL A 57 2.18 -12.02 3.11
C VAL A 57 2.04 -12.22 1.62
N THR A 58 2.06 -11.12 0.86
CA THR A 58 2.08 -11.16 -0.61
C THR A 58 3.51 -10.90 -1.09
N PRO A 59 4.19 -11.88 -1.69
CA PRO A 59 5.58 -11.72 -2.10
C PRO A 59 5.73 -10.68 -3.23
N SER A 60 6.98 -10.30 -3.50
CA SER A 60 7.32 -9.51 -4.69
C SER A 60 6.83 -10.23 -5.96
N GLY A 61 6.24 -9.48 -6.89
CA GLY A 61 5.60 -10.03 -8.09
C GLY A 61 4.34 -10.87 -7.84
N GLY A 62 3.98 -11.14 -6.58
CA GLY A 62 2.76 -11.83 -6.21
C GLY A 62 1.53 -10.91 -6.21
N GLY A 63 0.35 -11.52 -6.28
CA GLY A 63 -0.92 -10.82 -6.35
C GLY A 63 -1.69 -11.19 -7.61
N ARG A 64 -2.97 -10.82 -7.65
CA ARG A 64 -3.83 -11.05 -8.82
C ARG A 64 -3.89 -9.79 -9.67
N ALA A 65 -3.49 -9.90 -10.93
CA ALA A 65 -3.58 -8.80 -11.89
C ALA A 65 -5.00 -8.66 -12.46
N LEU A 66 -5.46 -7.42 -12.60
CA LEU A 66 -6.71 -7.00 -13.21
C LEU A 66 -6.40 -6.01 -14.33
N ASN A 67 -7.11 -6.10 -15.45
CA ASN A 67 -7.06 -5.08 -16.49
C ASN A 67 -8.15 -4.03 -16.24
N VAL A 68 -7.75 -2.80 -15.95
CA VAL A 68 -8.68 -1.68 -15.73
C VAL A 68 -8.41 -0.62 -16.77
N LEU A 69 -9.12 -0.66 -17.90
CA LEU A 69 -9.00 0.31 -19.00
C LEU A 69 -7.57 0.46 -19.56
N GLY A 70 -6.77 -0.62 -19.56
CA GLY A 70 -5.38 -0.60 -20.02
C GLY A 70 -4.35 -0.41 -18.90
N GLU A 71 -4.81 -0.06 -17.70
CA GLU A 71 -4.00 -0.07 -16.48
C GLU A 71 -3.90 -1.50 -15.92
N THR A 72 -2.74 -1.87 -15.40
CA THR A 72 -2.57 -3.16 -14.72
C THR A 72 -2.66 -2.95 -13.21
N ILE A 73 -3.76 -3.43 -12.60
CA ILE A 73 -3.97 -3.36 -11.15
C ILE A 73 -3.65 -4.72 -10.53
N THR A 74 -2.56 -4.81 -9.78
CA THR A 74 -2.18 -6.02 -9.05
C THR A 74 -2.67 -5.95 -7.61
N VAL A 75 -3.65 -6.80 -7.27
CA VAL A 75 -4.19 -6.89 -5.91
C VAL A 75 -3.17 -7.51 -4.98
N LYS A 76 -2.68 -6.72 -4.02
CA LYS A 76 -1.74 -7.15 -2.98
C LYS A 76 -2.46 -7.67 -1.74
N ALA A 77 -3.57 -7.04 -1.36
CA ALA A 77 -4.47 -7.48 -0.30
C ALA A 77 -5.89 -6.98 -0.58
N GLY A 78 -6.89 -7.88 -0.52
CA GLY A 78 -8.30 -7.52 -0.68
C GLY A 78 -9.05 -7.43 0.65
N PRO A 79 -10.35 -7.06 0.62
CA PRO A 79 -11.19 -7.00 1.82
C PRO A 79 -11.25 -8.29 2.65
N ALA A 80 -11.16 -9.45 2.00
CA ALA A 80 -11.12 -10.75 2.68
C ALA A 80 -9.84 -10.89 3.54
N ASP A 81 -8.75 -10.25 3.09
CA ASP A 81 -7.43 -10.26 3.71
C ASP A 81 -7.22 -9.09 4.68
N THR A 82 -8.25 -8.30 4.99
CA THR A 82 -8.11 -7.09 5.85
C THR A 82 -9.32 -6.88 6.75
N ALA A 83 -10.20 -7.88 6.88
CA ALA A 83 -11.51 -7.76 7.51
C ALA A 83 -12.37 -6.60 6.96
N GLY A 84 -12.13 -6.20 5.72
CA GLY A 84 -12.83 -5.11 5.02
C GLY A 84 -12.29 -3.71 5.29
N ALA A 85 -11.28 -3.57 6.15
CA ALA A 85 -10.77 -2.26 6.57
C ALA A 85 -10.17 -1.47 5.39
N TYR A 86 -9.40 -2.13 4.54
CA TYR A 86 -8.76 -1.50 3.37
C TYR A 86 -8.46 -2.53 2.27
N ALA A 87 -8.12 -2.06 1.09
CA ALA A 87 -7.52 -2.87 0.03
C ALA A 87 -6.17 -2.24 -0.34
N VAL A 88 -5.24 -3.08 -0.77
CA VAL A 88 -3.91 -2.65 -1.24
C VAL A 88 -3.72 -3.18 -2.65
N VAL A 89 -3.43 -2.28 -3.58
CA VAL A 89 -3.13 -2.61 -4.97
C VAL A 89 -1.83 -1.95 -5.40
N GLU A 90 -1.15 -2.58 -6.35
CA GLU A 90 -0.06 -1.95 -7.10
C GLU A 90 -0.59 -1.68 -8.51
N GLU A 91 -0.63 -0.42 -8.91
CA GLU A 91 -1.06 0.01 -10.23
C GLU A 91 0.16 0.31 -11.10
N GLN A 92 0.16 -0.24 -12.31
CA GLN A 92 1.15 0.06 -13.33
C GLN A 92 0.48 0.73 -14.52
N SER A 93 0.97 1.93 -14.86
CA SER A 93 0.42 2.76 -15.93
C SER A 93 1.40 3.00 -17.07
N PRO A 94 0.97 2.81 -18.34
CA PRO A 94 1.80 3.15 -19.50
C PRO A 94 2.03 4.67 -19.59
N PRO A 95 2.98 5.14 -20.43
CA PRO A 95 3.13 6.56 -20.73
C PRO A 95 1.81 7.21 -21.14
N GLY A 96 1.45 8.31 -20.48
CA GLY A 96 0.19 9.02 -20.69
C GLY A 96 -1.05 8.37 -20.03
N GLY A 97 -0.91 7.18 -19.45
CA GLY A 97 -1.95 6.50 -18.67
C GLY A 97 -2.10 7.06 -17.25
N GLY A 98 -2.86 6.35 -16.43
CA GLY A 98 -3.22 6.71 -15.07
C GLY A 98 -4.71 7.00 -14.92
N THR A 99 -5.08 7.63 -13.80
CA THR A 99 -6.49 7.84 -13.45
C THR A 99 -7.02 9.18 -13.96
N PRO A 100 -8.22 9.23 -14.57
CA PRO A 100 -8.89 10.49 -14.86
C PRO A 100 -9.21 11.23 -13.56
N VAL A 101 -9.58 12.52 -13.64
CA VAL A 101 -10.06 13.26 -12.46
C VAL A 101 -11.30 12.57 -11.92
N HIS A 102 -11.27 12.14 -10.66
CA HIS A 102 -12.37 11.43 -10.03
C HIS A 102 -12.51 11.80 -8.55
N THR A 103 -13.63 11.39 -7.95
CA THR A 103 -13.93 11.62 -6.53
C THR A 103 -14.63 10.42 -5.95
N HIS A 104 -14.04 9.87 -4.88
CA HIS A 104 -14.69 8.92 -3.99
C HIS A 104 -15.45 9.70 -2.91
N THR A 105 -16.67 9.29 -2.55
CA THR A 105 -17.36 9.86 -1.36
C THR A 105 -17.26 8.95 -0.13
N THR A 106 -16.81 7.72 -0.32
CA THR A 106 -16.80 6.68 0.72
C THR A 106 -15.41 6.21 1.10
N GLU A 107 -14.44 6.34 0.21
CA GLU A 107 -13.09 5.86 0.41
C GLU A 107 -12.09 7.02 0.49
N ASP A 108 -11.16 6.93 1.45
CA ASP A 108 -9.91 7.67 1.38
C ASP A 108 -8.89 6.82 0.62
N GLU A 109 -8.00 7.48 -0.11
CA GLU A 109 -6.95 6.83 -0.91
C GLU A 109 -5.57 7.34 -0.51
N ILE A 110 -4.60 6.44 -0.44
CA ILE A 110 -3.19 6.76 -0.22
C ILE A 110 -2.42 6.21 -1.39
N LEU A 111 -1.68 7.08 -2.07
CA LEU A 111 -0.81 6.73 -3.20
C LEU A 111 0.64 6.90 -2.79
N TYR A 112 1.46 5.88 -3.05
CA TYR A 112 2.92 5.92 -2.88
C TYR A 112 3.60 5.58 -4.21
N VAL A 113 4.40 6.50 -4.73
CA VAL A 113 5.08 6.31 -6.02
C VAL A 113 6.28 5.37 -5.84
N LEU A 114 6.28 4.25 -6.55
CA LEU A 114 7.37 3.27 -6.56
C LEU A 114 8.32 3.53 -7.73
N GLU A 115 7.79 3.90 -8.89
CA GLU A 115 8.54 4.05 -10.15
C GLU A 115 7.85 5.04 -11.09
N GLY A 116 8.63 5.71 -11.94
CA GLY A 116 8.14 6.63 -12.96
C GLY A 116 8.01 8.08 -12.49
N GLU A 117 7.41 8.90 -13.36
CA GLU A 117 7.20 10.33 -13.13
C GLU A 117 5.73 10.65 -13.43
N LEU A 118 5.02 11.19 -12.42
CA LEU A 118 3.59 11.44 -12.49
C LEU A 118 3.29 12.93 -12.37
N GLU A 119 2.33 13.44 -13.12
CA GLU A 119 1.58 14.61 -12.71
C GLU A 119 0.48 14.13 -11.74
N LEU A 120 0.63 14.41 -10.45
CA LEU A 120 -0.40 14.17 -9.44
C LEU A 120 -1.27 15.41 -9.26
N GLN A 121 -2.58 15.21 -9.18
CA GLN A 121 -3.55 16.27 -8.88
C GLN A 121 -4.34 15.95 -7.60
N ARG A 122 -4.45 16.94 -6.71
CA ARG A 122 -5.32 16.92 -5.53
C ARG A 122 -6.07 18.24 -5.43
N GLY A 123 -7.37 18.22 -5.66
CA GLY A 123 -8.18 19.42 -5.82
C GLY A 123 -7.67 20.26 -6.99
N GLN A 124 -7.21 21.48 -6.69
CA GLN A 124 -6.60 22.39 -7.66
C GLN A 124 -5.07 22.30 -7.71
N GLU A 125 -4.46 21.64 -6.73
CA GLU A 125 -3.01 21.50 -6.67
C GLU A 125 -2.55 20.42 -7.64
N LYS A 126 -1.49 20.73 -8.38
CA LYS A 126 -0.77 19.79 -9.24
C LYS A 126 0.71 19.82 -8.92
N LEU A 127 1.34 18.65 -8.94
CA LEU A 127 2.77 18.52 -8.75
C LEU A 127 3.34 17.35 -9.54
N VAL A 128 4.60 17.46 -9.93
CA VAL A 128 5.36 16.35 -10.49
C VAL A 128 5.86 15.48 -9.34
N ALA A 129 5.55 14.18 -9.40
CA ALA A 129 5.83 13.21 -8.36
C ALA A 129 6.68 12.06 -8.91
N GLY A 130 7.85 11.89 -8.30
CA GLY A 130 8.73 10.74 -8.54
C GLY A 130 8.70 9.73 -7.39
N PRO A 131 9.53 8.68 -7.45
CA PRO A 131 9.60 7.63 -6.44
C PRO A 131 9.80 8.17 -5.02
N GLY A 132 9.07 7.61 -4.06
CA GLY A 132 9.07 8.06 -2.66
C GLY A 132 8.03 9.14 -2.34
N THR A 133 7.38 9.73 -3.37
CA THR A 133 6.27 10.65 -3.14
C THR A 133 5.07 9.92 -2.56
N THR A 134 4.49 10.47 -1.49
CA THR A 134 3.23 10.00 -0.90
C THR A 134 2.16 11.05 -1.06
N ALA A 135 0.98 10.67 -1.53
CA ALA A 135 -0.21 11.51 -1.55
C ALA A 135 -1.29 10.86 -0.68
N VAL A 136 -1.86 11.65 0.22
CA VAL A 136 -3.09 11.29 0.94
C VAL A 136 -4.23 12.04 0.26
N LEU A 137 -5.23 11.29 -0.19
CA LEU A 137 -6.34 11.74 -1.02
C LEU A 137 -7.64 11.45 -0.27
N PRO A 138 -8.09 12.38 0.60
CA PRO A 138 -9.32 12.19 1.35
C PRO A 138 -10.54 12.11 0.43
N ARG A 139 -11.54 11.35 0.87
CA ARG A 139 -12.86 11.33 0.26
C ARG A 139 -13.43 12.74 0.08
N GLY A 140 -14.18 12.94 -0.99
CA GLY A 140 -14.82 14.22 -1.32
C GLY A 140 -13.90 15.24 -2.00
N ILE A 141 -12.60 14.99 -2.08
CA ILE A 141 -11.65 15.85 -2.81
C ILE A 141 -11.35 15.23 -4.17
N PRO A 142 -11.60 15.94 -5.29
CA PRO A 142 -11.22 15.44 -6.62
C PRO A 142 -9.72 15.21 -6.73
N HIS A 143 -9.31 14.11 -7.36
CA HIS A 143 -7.91 13.81 -7.59
C HIS A 143 -7.71 13.01 -8.87
N ALA A 144 -6.47 12.98 -9.34
CA ALA A 144 -6.04 12.27 -10.53
C ALA A 144 -4.54 12.01 -10.47
N PHE A 145 -4.06 11.12 -11.32
CA PHE A 145 -2.67 11.12 -11.70
C PHE A 145 -2.50 10.75 -13.17
N ARG A 146 -1.45 11.26 -13.79
CA ARG A 146 -1.06 10.92 -15.16
C ARG A 146 0.42 10.57 -15.19
N ASN A 147 0.76 9.45 -15.80
CA ASN A 147 2.16 9.14 -16.11
C ASN A 147 2.65 10.08 -17.21
N ILE A 148 3.55 11.00 -16.87
CA ILE A 148 4.15 11.97 -17.81
C ILE A 148 5.54 11.53 -18.30
N GLY A 149 6.08 10.44 -17.75
CA GLY A 149 7.33 9.85 -18.17
C GLY A 149 7.22 9.08 -19.49
N SER A 150 8.38 8.70 -20.03
CA SER A 150 8.49 7.92 -21.27
C SER A 150 8.39 6.40 -21.06
N GLY A 151 8.45 5.93 -19.82
CA GLY A 151 8.33 4.51 -19.43
C GLY A 151 7.08 4.25 -18.58
N PRO A 152 6.81 2.98 -18.22
CA PRO A 152 5.73 2.68 -17.28
C PRO A 152 6.01 3.30 -15.90
N SER A 153 4.94 3.66 -15.21
CA SER A 153 4.98 4.08 -13.80
C SER A 153 4.40 2.98 -12.93
N ARG A 154 4.79 2.95 -11.64
CA ARG A 154 4.23 2.03 -10.65
C ARG A 154 3.91 2.77 -9.37
N VAL A 155 2.70 2.57 -8.87
CA VAL A 155 2.21 3.19 -7.63
C VAL A 155 1.58 2.13 -6.73
N LEU A 156 1.86 2.21 -5.44
CA LEU A 156 1.12 1.45 -4.43
C LEU A 156 -0.06 2.31 -3.98
N VAL A 157 -1.26 1.75 -4.04
CA VAL A 157 -2.49 2.42 -3.66
C VAL A 157 -3.16 1.65 -2.53
N VAL A 158 -3.55 2.36 -1.48
CA VAL A 158 -4.36 1.84 -0.37
C VAL A 158 -5.69 2.59 -0.38
N MET A 159 -6.80 1.85 -0.44
CA MET A 159 -8.14 2.44 -0.36
C MET A 159 -8.89 1.92 0.86
N SER A 160 -9.53 2.83 1.59
CA SER A 160 -10.25 2.51 2.83
C SER A 160 -11.61 3.19 2.86
N PRO A 161 -12.74 2.44 2.98
CA PRO A 161 -12.82 0.98 3.15
C PRO A 161 -12.42 0.16 1.93
N GLY A 162 -11.96 -1.09 2.15
CA GLY A 162 -11.41 -1.92 1.08
C GLY A 162 -12.42 -2.38 0.02
N ARG A 163 -13.72 -2.25 0.30
CA ARG A 163 -14.81 -2.71 -0.58
C ARG A 163 -14.72 -2.15 -2.00
N PHE A 164 -14.08 -1.01 -2.19
CA PHE A 164 -13.92 -0.38 -3.50
C PHE A 164 -13.12 -1.23 -4.50
N LEU A 165 -12.30 -2.19 -4.03
CA LEU A 165 -11.64 -3.16 -4.91
C LEU A 165 -12.61 -3.84 -5.90
N LYS A 166 -13.89 -4.00 -5.52
CA LYS A 166 -14.93 -4.57 -6.37
C LYS A 166 -15.17 -3.78 -7.66
N PHE A 167 -14.97 -2.46 -7.66
CA PHE A 167 -14.99 -1.64 -8.88
C PHE A 167 -13.98 -2.16 -9.91
N PHE A 168 -12.72 -2.37 -9.51
CA PHE A 168 -11.67 -2.89 -10.39
C PHE A 168 -12.00 -4.30 -10.88
N GLU A 169 -12.52 -5.16 -10.00
CA GLU A 169 -12.92 -6.53 -10.37
C GLU A 169 -14.05 -6.55 -11.41
N GLU A 170 -15.01 -5.64 -11.31
CA GLU A 170 -16.11 -5.55 -12.29
C GLU A 170 -15.64 -5.01 -13.65
N ILE A 171 -14.74 -4.03 -13.67
CA ILE A 171 -14.17 -3.52 -14.92
C ILE A 171 -13.37 -4.63 -15.63
N ASP A 172 -12.54 -5.36 -14.89
CA ASP A 172 -11.76 -6.47 -15.41
C ASP A 172 -12.64 -7.65 -15.87
N ALA A 173 -13.74 -7.93 -15.17
CA ALA A 173 -14.71 -8.93 -15.63
C ALA A 173 -15.39 -8.51 -16.93
N LEU A 174 -15.71 -7.22 -17.10
CA LEU A 174 -16.30 -6.69 -18.33
C LEU A 174 -15.30 -6.66 -19.48
N SER A 175 -14.03 -6.33 -19.22
CA SER A 175 -12.98 -6.25 -20.25
C SER A 175 -12.66 -7.59 -20.89
N ARG A 176 -12.94 -8.71 -20.21
CA ARG A 176 -12.83 -10.06 -20.79
C ARG A 176 -13.94 -10.39 -21.79
N GLN A 177 -15.02 -9.63 -21.80
CA GLN A 177 -16.19 -9.87 -22.65
C GLN A 177 -16.24 -8.91 -23.84
N ARG A 178 -15.86 -7.65 -23.63
CA ARG A 178 -15.81 -6.61 -24.65
C ARG A 178 -14.90 -5.46 -24.26
N GLU A 179 -14.66 -4.55 -25.20
CA GLU A 179 -14.03 -3.27 -24.91
C GLU A 179 -14.84 -2.47 -23.88
N VAL A 180 -14.16 -1.95 -22.85
CA VAL A 180 -14.75 -1.15 -21.78
C VAL A 180 -14.62 0.33 -22.13
N THR A 181 -15.72 1.06 -22.10
CA THR A 181 -15.73 2.49 -22.41
C THR A 181 -15.64 3.35 -21.13
N PRO A 182 -15.27 4.64 -21.24
CA PRO A 182 -15.38 5.57 -20.10
C PRO A 182 -16.79 5.68 -19.51
N ALA A 183 -17.82 5.48 -20.32
CA ALA A 183 -19.21 5.46 -19.87
C ALA A 183 -19.52 4.22 -19.01
N ASP A 184 -18.96 3.06 -19.36
CA ASP A 184 -19.05 1.85 -18.54
C ASP A 184 -18.39 2.05 -17.17
N ALA A 185 -17.19 2.63 -17.17
CA ALA A 185 -16.46 2.94 -15.95
C ALA A 185 -17.23 3.91 -15.05
N SER A 186 -17.83 4.96 -15.64
CA SER A 186 -18.67 5.91 -14.90
C SER A 186 -19.91 5.22 -14.31
N ARG A 187 -20.59 4.36 -15.10
CA ARG A 187 -21.78 3.63 -14.66
C ARG A 187 -21.47 2.66 -13.52
N ILE A 188 -20.41 1.86 -13.65
CA ILE A 188 -19.99 0.90 -12.61
C ILE A 188 -19.51 1.68 -11.37
N GLY A 189 -18.68 2.69 -11.57
CA GLY A 189 -18.16 3.55 -10.51
C GLY A 189 -19.24 4.20 -9.65
N ALA A 190 -20.35 4.64 -10.25
CA ALA A 190 -21.48 5.21 -9.51
C ALA A 190 -22.06 4.23 -8.45
N GLY A 191 -22.05 2.92 -8.72
CA GLY A 191 -22.43 1.88 -7.75
C GLY A 191 -21.53 1.84 -6.52
N TYR A 192 -20.27 2.26 -6.69
CA TYR A 192 -19.24 2.36 -5.66
C TYR A 192 -19.07 3.78 -5.13
N LYS A 193 -19.98 4.70 -5.47
CA LYS A 193 -19.93 6.12 -5.08
C LYS A 193 -18.66 6.86 -5.58
N LEU A 194 -18.13 6.39 -6.70
CA LEU A 194 -17.13 7.05 -7.52
C LEU A 194 -17.84 7.98 -8.51
N THR A 195 -17.36 9.22 -8.61
CA THR A 195 -17.68 10.11 -9.73
C THR A 195 -16.43 10.32 -10.57
N ILE A 196 -16.47 9.94 -11.85
CA ILE A 196 -15.43 10.28 -12.82
C ILE A 196 -15.84 11.59 -13.49
N HIS A 197 -14.99 12.59 -13.40
CA HIS A 197 -15.25 13.92 -13.95
C HIS A 197 -14.85 13.96 -15.43
N PRO A 198 -15.61 14.67 -16.27
CA PRO A 198 -15.19 14.89 -17.64
C PRO A 198 -13.85 15.64 -17.68
N PRO A 199 -13.06 15.49 -18.76
CA PRO A 199 -11.86 16.28 -18.93
C PRO A 199 -12.22 17.78 -18.87
N PRO A 200 -11.36 18.64 -18.30
CA PRO A 200 -11.58 20.07 -18.36
C PRO A 200 -11.74 20.51 -19.82
N ALA A 201 -12.68 21.44 -20.06
CA ALA A 201 -12.85 22.03 -21.38
C ALA A 201 -11.51 22.60 -21.85
N LYS A 202 -11.13 22.31 -23.11
CA LYS A 202 -9.96 22.95 -23.72
C LYS A 202 -10.25 24.45 -23.77
N GLN A 203 -9.39 25.24 -23.11
CA GLN A 203 -9.36 26.70 -23.29
C GLN A 203 -8.70 27.03 -24.63
#